data_AF-A0A848THI9-F1
#
_entry.id   AF-A0A848THI9-F1
#
_cell.length_a   1.000
_cell.length_b   1.000
_cell.length_c   1.000
_cell.angle_alpha   90.00
_cell.angle_beta   90.00
_cell.angle_gamma   90.00
#
_symmetry.space_group_name_H-M   'P 1'
#
loop_
_entity.id
_entity.type
_entity.pdbx_description
1 polymer ?
#
loop_
_entity_poly.entity_id
_entity_poly.type
_entity_poly.pdbx_seq_one_letter_code
_entity_poly.pdbx_strand_id
1 'polypeptide(L)'
;MTKPDQPRSFQEIILRLQSYWAAQGCAILQPYDMEVGAGTFHPATTLRALGARPWSAAYVQPSRRPTDGRYGDSPNRWQHYYQYQVIIKPSPPDLQAIYLGSLEAIGIDMEMHDIRFVEDDWESPTLGAWGLGWEVWCDGMEVSQFTYFQQVGGHDCRPVSGELTYGLERLAMYVLGFDDGNEMPFNDPDAATPLTYGDIFREAEAQYARWNFDVADTDVLFQHFADAEAECQRI
;
A
#
# COMPACT_ATOMS: atom_id res chain seq x y z
N MET A 1 -22.50 -18.96 6.35
CA MET A 1 -22.32 -17.51 6.57
C MET A 1 -22.92 -16.82 5.36
N THR A 2 -23.75 -15.79 5.55
CA THR A 2 -24.24 -14.94 4.45
C THR A 2 -23.04 -14.22 3.84
N LYS A 3 -22.94 -14.22 2.50
CA LYS A 3 -21.90 -13.49 1.77
C LYS A 3 -21.91 -12.02 2.26
N PRO A 4 -20.76 -11.43 2.61
CA PRO A 4 -20.72 -10.02 3.00
C PRO A 4 -21.29 -9.19 1.85
N ASP A 5 -22.08 -8.17 2.20
CA ASP A 5 -22.57 -7.21 1.21
C ASP A 5 -21.38 -6.50 0.56
N GLN A 6 -21.46 -6.19 -0.73
CA GLN A 6 -20.34 -5.56 -1.44
C GLN A 6 -20.13 -4.12 -0.93
N PRO A 7 -18.89 -3.66 -0.75
CA PRO A 7 -18.66 -2.27 -0.42
C PRO A 7 -19.11 -1.38 -1.58
N ARG A 8 -19.56 -0.17 -1.27
CA ARG A 8 -20.11 0.78 -2.23
C ARG A 8 -19.12 1.87 -2.65
N SER A 9 -17.97 1.95 -1.99
CA SER A 9 -16.98 3.01 -2.21
C SER A 9 -15.55 2.62 -1.78
N PHE A 10 -14.57 3.35 -2.29
CA PHE A 10 -13.15 3.23 -1.94
C PHE A 10 -12.90 3.41 -0.43
N GLN A 11 -13.54 4.41 0.18
CA GLN A 11 -13.46 4.67 1.61
C GLN A 11 -13.95 3.48 2.44
N GLU A 12 -15.04 2.83 2.01
CA GLU A 12 -15.58 1.67 2.72
C GLU A 12 -14.61 0.48 2.70
N ILE A 13 -13.94 0.24 1.57
CA ILE A 13 -12.90 -0.80 1.45
C ILE A 13 -11.79 -0.59 2.49
N ILE A 14 -11.30 0.65 2.63
CA ILE A 14 -10.29 0.99 3.64
C ILE A 14 -10.80 0.69 5.06
N LEU A 15 -12.02 1.14 5.39
CA LEU A 15 -12.61 0.95 6.71
C LEU A 15 -12.83 -0.54 7.04
N ARG A 16 -13.20 -1.35 6.04
CA ARG A 16 -13.34 -2.80 6.17
C ARG A 16 -12.00 -3.48 6.41
N LEU A 17 -10.94 -3.11 5.70
CA LEU A 17 -9.59 -3.63 5.95
C LEU A 17 -9.09 -3.26 7.35
N GLN A 18 -9.27 -1.99 7.77
CA GLN A 18 -8.94 -1.56 9.13
C GLN A 18 -9.68 -2.38 10.19
N SER A 19 -10.98 -2.60 9.99
CA SER A 19 -11.79 -3.41 10.92
C SER A 19 -11.35 -4.87 10.94
N TYR A 20 -11.06 -5.45 9.77
CA TYR A 20 -10.58 -6.82 9.63
C TYR A 20 -9.26 -7.02 10.36
N TRP A 21 -8.25 -6.19 10.08
CA TRP A 21 -6.93 -6.33 10.67
C TRP A 21 -6.91 -5.98 12.16
N ALA A 22 -7.77 -5.08 12.61
CA ALA A 22 -7.99 -4.85 14.05
C ALA A 22 -8.53 -6.11 14.74
N ALA A 23 -9.46 -6.83 14.10
CA ALA A 23 -9.99 -8.10 14.61
C ALA A 23 -8.93 -9.22 14.61
N GLN A 24 -7.95 -9.18 13.70
CA GLN A 24 -6.77 -10.06 13.71
C GLN A 24 -5.71 -9.65 14.76
N GLY A 25 -5.96 -8.61 15.55
CA GLY A 25 -5.08 -8.16 16.64
C GLY A 25 -4.00 -7.17 16.22
N CYS A 26 -4.08 -6.58 15.02
CA CYS A 26 -3.16 -5.50 14.63
C CYS A 26 -3.53 -4.18 15.32
N ALA A 27 -2.50 -3.44 15.74
CA ALA A 27 -2.67 -2.02 16.06
C ALA A 27 -2.93 -1.24 14.77
N ILE A 28 -4.05 -0.52 14.69
CA ILE A 28 -4.37 0.32 13.54
C ILE A 28 -3.67 1.67 13.68
N LEU A 29 -2.70 1.93 12.81
CA LEU A 29 -1.90 3.16 12.83
C LEU A 29 -2.39 4.16 11.79
N GLN A 30 -1.83 5.36 11.86
CA GLN A 30 -2.07 6.43 10.90
C GLN A 30 -0.96 6.44 9.84
N PRO A 31 -1.22 7.01 8.65
CA PRO A 31 -0.19 7.32 7.68
C PRO A 31 1.00 8.04 8.31
N TYR A 32 2.20 7.78 7.81
CA TYR A 32 3.35 8.58 8.17
C TYR A 32 3.24 9.97 7.55
N ASP A 33 3.62 11.00 8.31
CA ASP A 33 3.48 12.43 7.97
C ASP A 33 4.63 12.97 7.10
N MET A 34 5.44 12.08 6.53
CA MET A 34 6.51 12.36 5.57
C MET A 34 6.28 11.61 4.26
N GLU A 35 6.75 12.16 3.14
CA GLU A 35 6.69 11.49 1.85
C GLU A 35 7.48 10.18 1.85
N VAL A 36 6.82 9.10 1.44
CA VAL A 36 7.43 7.78 1.26
C VAL A 36 6.90 7.09 0.01
N GLY A 37 7.72 6.24 -0.62
CA GLY A 37 7.35 5.50 -1.83
C GLY A 37 6.60 4.19 -1.59
N ALA A 38 6.55 3.73 -0.34
CA ALA A 38 5.81 2.55 0.09
C ALA A 38 5.58 2.56 1.61
N GLY A 39 4.58 1.79 2.07
CA GLY A 39 4.29 1.51 3.48
C GLY A 39 5.49 0.92 4.25
N THR A 40 6.40 0.25 3.55
CA THR A 40 7.65 -0.28 4.11
C THR A 40 8.51 0.80 4.78
N PHE A 41 8.63 1.99 4.16
CA PHE A 41 9.45 3.10 4.68
C PHE A 41 8.89 3.74 5.95
N HIS A 42 7.62 3.50 6.28
CA HIS A 42 7.08 3.96 7.55
C HIS A 42 7.89 3.34 8.70
N PRO A 43 8.30 4.13 9.73
CA PRO A 43 8.99 3.60 10.91
C PRO A 43 8.28 2.43 11.62
N ALA A 44 6.96 2.34 11.49
CA ALA A 44 6.15 1.25 12.02
C ALA A 44 6.37 -0.09 11.29
N THR A 45 7.04 -0.09 10.14
CA THR A 45 7.49 -1.29 9.43
C THR A 45 9.00 -1.41 9.47
N THR A 46 9.75 -0.52 8.81
CA THR A 46 11.22 -0.66 8.69
C THR A 46 11.90 -0.83 10.06
N LEU A 47 11.68 0.09 11.01
CA LEU A 47 12.34 0.02 12.32
C LEU A 47 11.74 -1.06 13.22
N ARG A 48 10.46 -1.39 13.04
CA ARG A 48 9.76 -2.40 13.86
C ARG A 48 9.98 -3.81 13.38
N ALA A 49 10.43 -4.02 12.15
CA ALA A 49 10.89 -5.33 11.67
C ALA A 49 12.15 -5.78 12.44
N LEU A 50 12.97 -4.83 12.90
CA LEU A 50 14.21 -5.10 13.63
C LEU A 50 13.99 -5.53 15.08
N GLY A 51 14.92 -6.33 15.59
CA GLY A 51 14.97 -6.79 16.98
C GLY A 51 13.89 -7.82 17.36
N ALA A 52 14.00 -8.36 18.57
CA ALA A 52 13.22 -9.52 19.00
C ALA A 52 11.79 -9.23 19.50
N ARG A 53 11.42 -7.96 19.71
CA ARG A 53 10.10 -7.60 20.28
C ARG A 53 8.98 -7.85 19.27
N PRO A 54 7.95 -8.65 19.59
CA PRO A 54 6.80 -8.86 18.71
C PRO A 54 6.10 -7.54 18.33
N TRP A 55 5.49 -7.53 17.16
CA TRP A 55 4.83 -6.35 16.60
C TRP A 55 3.77 -6.75 15.57
N SER A 56 2.56 -6.21 15.69
CA SER A 56 1.49 -6.40 14.70
C SER A 56 0.80 -5.06 14.46
N ALA A 57 0.87 -4.54 13.24
CA ALA A 57 0.27 -3.26 12.89
C ALA A 57 -0.30 -3.29 11.48
N ALA A 58 -1.34 -2.47 11.26
CA ALA A 58 -1.93 -2.25 9.95
C ALA A 58 -2.29 -0.78 9.76
N TYR A 59 -2.13 -0.24 8.56
CA TYR A 59 -2.35 1.17 8.28
C TYR A 59 -2.49 1.46 6.79
N VAL A 60 -3.10 2.59 6.45
CA VAL A 60 -3.03 3.15 5.11
C VAL A 60 -1.71 3.92 4.99
N GLN A 61 -0.99 3.76 3.89
CA GLN A 61 0.13 4.63 3.52
C GLN A 61 -0.14 5.25 2.14
N PRO A 62 -0.48 6.55 2.08
CA PRO A 62 -0.37 7.33 0.85
C PRO A 62 1.10 7.30 0.41
N SER A 63 1.35 6.78 -0.78
CA SER A 63 2.67 6.50 -1.31
C SER A 63 2.92 7.36 -2.54
N ARG A 64 4.10 8.00 -2.62
CA ARG A 64 4.51 8.83 -3.74
C ARG A 64 5.62 8.17 -4.53
N ARG A 65 5.38 7.92 -5.81
CA ARG A 65 6.34 7.46 -6.81
C ARG A 65 6.37 8.46 -7.97
N PRO A 66 7.22 9.51 -7.89
CA PRO A 66 7.25 10.60 -8.87
C PRO A 66 7.31 10.15 -10.33
N THR A 67 8.10 9.10 -10.62
CA THR A 67 8.27 8.52 -11.96
C THR A 67 7.01 7.87 -12.52
N ASP A 68 6.03 7.58 -11.65
CA ASP A 68 4.81 6.90 -12.05
C ASP A 68 3.72 7.81 -12.59
N GLY A 69 3.94 9.13 -12.54
CA GLY A 69 2.95 10.14 -12.91
C GLY A 69 2.48 10.04 -14.35
N ARG A 70 1.20 10.31 -14.57
CA ARG A 70 0.56 10.25 -15.91
C ARG A 70 -0.34 11.45 -16.20
N TYR A 71 -0.02 12.60 -15.63
CA TYR A 71 -0.70 13.89 -15.88
C TYR A 71 -2.23 13.88 -15.64
N GLY A 72 -2.75 12.90 -14.89
CA GLY A 72 -4.18 12.73 -14.63
C GLY A 72 -4.96 11.98 -15.72
N ASP A 73 -4.29 11.52 -16.78
CA ASP A 73 -4.93 10.88 -17.96
C ASP A 73 -5.01 9.35 -17.86
N SER A 74 -4.28 8.73 -16.93
CA SER A 74 -4.23 7.27 -16.83
C SER A 74 -5.40 6.71 -16.02
N PRO A 75 -6.02 5.61 -16.48
CA PRO A 75 -7.13 4.97 -15.76
C PRO A 75 -6.70 4.16 -14.53
N ASN A 76 -5.41 3.81 -14.41
CA ASN A 76 -4.93 2.85 -13.42
C ASN A 76 -3.50 3.09 -12.91
N ARG A 77 -2.93 4.26 -13.18
CA ARG A 77 -1.54 4.59 -12.80
C ARG A 77 -1.42 6.05 -12.36
N TRP A 78 -0.94 6.24 -11.14
CA TRP A 78 -0.80 7.55 -10.50
C TRP A 78 0.57 7.67 -9.84
N GLN A 79 1.14 8.88 -9.76
CA GLN A 79 2.34 9.11 -8.94
C GLN A 79 2.03 9.06 -7.44
N HIS A 80 0.79 9.34 -7.04
CA HIS A 80 0.34 9.22 -5.66
C HIS A 80 -0.84 8.27 -5.60
N TYR A 81 -0.74 7.24 -4.76
CA TYR A 81 -1.76 6.21 -4.60
C TYR A 81 -1.74 5.68 -3.15
N TYR A 82 -2.76 4.92 -2.76
CA TYR A 82 -2.86 4.38 -1.41
C TYR A 82 -2.44 2.91 -1.36
N GLN A 83 -1.45 2.63 -0.53
CA GLN A 83 -1.22 1.28 -0.05
C GLN A 83 -2.02 1.03 1.22
N TYR A 84 -2.50 -0.20 1.39
CA TYR A 84 -2.80 -0.72 2.71
C TYR A 84 -1.61 -1.57 3.14
N GLN A 85 -1.06 -1.30 4.32
CA GLN A 85 0.13 -1.96 4.83
C GLN A 85 -0.24 -2.78 6.05
N VAL A 86 0.27 -4.02 6.10
CA VAL A 86 0.23 -4.87 7.29
C VAL A 86 1.63 -5.39 7.56
N ILE A 87 2.01 -5.41 8.83
CA ILE A 87 3.23 -6.07 9.30
C ILE A 87 2.90 -6.91 10.54
N ILE A 88 3.31 -8.17 10.53
CA ILE A 88 3.15 -9.09 11.65
C ILE A 88 4.48 -9.78 11.95
N LYS A 89 4.97 -9.60 13.17
CA LYS A 89 6.23 -10.13 13.67
C LYS A 89 6.01 -10.81 15.03
N PRO A 90 6.29 -12.13 15.16
CA PRO A 90 6.71 -13.06 14.10
C PRO A 90 5.60 -13.27 13.08
N SER A 91 5.96 -13.60 11.83
CA SER A 91 4.98 -13.98 10.83
C SER A 91 4.21 -15.24 11.28
N PRO A 92 2.86 -15.26 11.19
CA PRO A 92 2.09 -16.45 11.48
C PRO A 92 2.19 -17.45 10.32
N PRO A 93 2.04 -18.77 10.60
CA PRO A 93 2.18 -19.83 9.59
C PRO A 93 1.02 -19.85 8.58
N ASP A 94 -0.12 -19.27 8.93
CA ASP A 94 -1.35 -19.18 8.14
C ASP A 94 -1.59 -17.78 7.55
N LEU A 95 -0.54 -16.95 7.45
CA LEU A 95 -0.66 -15.56 6.99
C LEU A 95 -1.34 -15.44 5.61
N GLN A 96 -1.13 -16.39 4.69
CA GLN A 96 -1.83 -16.42 3.40
C GLN A 96 -3.35 -16.62 3.56
N ALA A 97 -3.79 -17.49 4.48
CA ALA A 97 -5.21 -17.70 4.73
C ALA A 97 -5.86 -16.47 5.37
N ILE A 98 -5.15 -15.81 6.29
CA ILE A 98 -5.59 -14.55 6.89
C ILE A 98 -5.69 -13.46 5.81
N TYR A 99 -4.72 -13.38 4.90
CA TYR A 99 -4.77 -12.47 3.75
C TYR A 99 -5.99 -12.74 2.86
N LEU A 100 -6.26 -13.99 2.48
CA LEU A 100 -7.43 -14.33 1.65
C LEU A 100 -8.74 -13.95 2.35
N GLY A 101 -8.86 -14.17 3.67
CA GLY A 101 -10.01 -13.72 4.45
C GLY A 101 -10.18 -12.20 4.46
N SER A 102 -9.09 -11.43 4.35
CA SER A 102 -9.16 -9.97 4.22
C SER A 102 -9.73 -9.52 2.86
N LEU A 103 -9.45 -10.28 1.79
CA LEU A 103 -10.00 -10.01 0.46
C LEU A 103 -11.50 -10.34 0.40
N GLU A 104 -11.93 -11.45 1.01
CA GLU A 104 -13.35 -11.77 1.17
C GLU A 104 -14.09 -10.68 1.97
N ALA A 105 -13.47 -10.13 3.01
CA ALA A 105 -14.07 -9.08 3.84
C ALA A 105 -14.35 -7.78 3.08
N ILE A 106 -13.58 -7.50 2.02
CA ILE A 106 -13.81 -6.38 1.10
C ILE A 106 -14.63 -6.75 -0.13
N GLY A 107 -15.17 -7.96 -0.21
CA GLY A 107 -16.13 -8.34 -1.25
C GLY A 107 -15.53 -9.01 -2.49
N ILE A 108 -14.25 -9.42 -2.47
CA ILE A 108 -13.70 -10.29 -3.51
C ILE A 108 -14.30 -11.68 -3.37
N ASP A 109 -14.89 -12.16 -4.46
CA ASP A 109 -15.42 -13.52 -4.57
C ASP A 109 -14.38 -14.46 -5.19
N MET A 110 -13.83 -15.36 -4.38
CA MET A 110 -12.82 -16.34 -4.78
C MET A 110 -13.34 -17.37 -5.81
N GLU A 111 -14.67 -17.53 -5.96
CA GLU A 111 -15.25 -18.37 -7.01
C GLU A 111 -15.29 -17.67 -8.37
N MET A 112 -15.27 -16.33 -8.39
CA MET A 112 -15.33 -15.52 -9.61
C MET A 112 -13.97 -14.99 -10.06
N HIS A 113 -13.03 -14.79 -9.12
CA HIS A 113 -11.73 -14.21 -9.40
C HIS A 113 -10.60 -15.24 -9.27
N ASP A 114 -9.68 -15.24 -10.23
CA ASP A 114 -8.51 -16.11 -10.25
C ASP A 114 -7.36 -15.47 -9.47
N ILE A 115 -7.18 -15.89 -8.21
CA ILE A 115 -6.08 -15.43 -7.35
C ILE A 115 -4.88 -16.36 -7.44
N ARG A 116 -3.73 -15.78 -7.79
CA ARG A 116 -2.46 -16.51 -7.92
C ARG A 116 -1.36 -15.87 -7.09
N PHE A 117 -0.58 -16.70 -6.42
CA PHE A 117 0.66 -16.32 -5.75
C PHE A 117 1.82 -16.66 -6.68
N VAL A 118 2.45 -15.63 -7.25
CA VAL A 118 3.58 -15.77 -8.16
C VAL A 118 4.84 -15.46 -7.37
N GLU A 119 5.79 -16.40 -7.32
CA GLU A 119 7.04 -16.22 -6.56
C GLU A 119 7.80 -15.01 -7.07
N ASP A 120 8.13 -14.10 -6.16
CA ASP A 120 8.93 -12.92 -6.43
C ASP A 120 9.70 -12.52 -5.17
N ASP A 121 11.01 -12.34 -5.32
CA ASP A 121 11.88 -11.89 -4.23
C ASP A 121 11.87 -10.37 -4.20
N TRP A 122 11.65 -9.79 -3.01
CA TRP A 122 11.64 -8.34 -2.85
C TRP A 122 12.98 -7.82 -2.36
N GLU A 123 13.49 -6.79 -3.01
CA GLU A 123 14.71 -6.08 -2.62
C GLU A 123 14.51 -4.56 -2.67
N SER A 124 14.97 -3.87 -1.62
CA SER A 124 15.11 -2.41 -1.59
C SER A 124 16.52 -2.03 -1.18
N PRO A 125 17.40 -1.71 -2.15
CA PRO A 125 18.78 -1.32 -1.86
C PRO A 125 18.88 -0.10 -0.95
N THR A 126 17.98 0.88 -1.11
CA THR A 126 17.94 2.11 -0.28
C THR A 126 17.69 1.85 1.20
N LEU A 127 16.98 0.76 1.52
CA LEU A 127 16.73 0.34 2.90
C LEU A 127 17.70 -0.75 3.36
N GLY A 128 18.61 -1.21 2.50
CA GLY A 128 19.41 -2.41 2.76
C GLY A 128 18.52 -3.60 3.17
N ALA A 129 17.36 -3.73 2.54
CA ALA A 129 16.31 -4.65 2.94
C ALA A 129 16.00 -5.64 1.82
N TRP A 130 15.77 -6.90 2.20
CA TRP A 130 15.31 -7.92 1.27
C TRP A 130 14.49 -9.00 1.98
N GLY A 131 13.65 -9.69 1.22
CA GLY A 131 12.79 -10.75 1.71
C GLY A 131 12.32 -11.67 0.59
N LEU A 132 11.93 -12.88 0.98
CA LEU A 132 11.28 -13.83 0.08
C LEU A 132 9.79 -13.52 0.02
N GLY A 133 9.14 -13.72 -1.11
CA GLY A 133 7.78 -13.25 -1.26
C GLY A 133 6.98 -13.84 -2.41
N TRP A 134 5.82 -13.24 -2.59
CA TRP A 134 4.97 -13.44 -3.76
C TRP A 134 4.34 -12.13 -4.17
N GLU A 135 4.24 -11.92 -5.47
CA GLU A 135 3.21 -11.06 -6.03
C GLU A 135 1.87 -11.81 -6.00
N VAL A 136 0.81 -11.15 -5.55
CA VAL A 136 -0.55 -11.68 -5.62
C VAL A 136 -1.25 -11.05 -6.81
N TRP A 137 -1.64 -11.89 -7.76
CA TRP A 137 -2.36 -11.50 -8.97
C TRP A 137 -3.83 -11.88 -8.84
N CYS A 138 -4.71 -10.97 -9.24
CA CYS A 138 -6.16 -11.17 -9.35
C CYS A 138 -6.57 -10.86 -10.79
N ASP A 139 -7.13 -11.84 -11.51
CA ASP A 139 -7.57 -11.72 -12.91
C ASP A 139 -6.54 -11.07 -13.85
N GLY A 140 -5.26 -11.40 -13.65
CA GLY A 140 -4.18 -10.90 -14.50
C GLY A 140 -3.67 -9.50 -14.17
N MET A 141 -4.03 -8.92 -13.02
CA MET A 141 -3.37 -7.73 -12.46
C MET A 141 -2.83 -8.00 -11.06
N GLU A 142 -1.60 -7.57 -10.80
CA GLU A 142 -1.00 -7.59 -9.46
C GLU A 142 -1.77 -6.66 -8.51
N VAL A 143 -2.28 -7.19 -7.40
CA VAL A 143 -3.11 -6.48 -6.42
C VAL A 143 -2.47 -6.34 -5.05
N SER A 144 -1.53 -7.21 -4.70
CA SER A 144 -0.79 -7.14 -3.44
C SER A 144 0.61 -7.71 -3.56
N GLN A 145 1.52 -7.26 -2.70
CA GLN A 145 2.82 -7.86 -2.46
C GLN A 145 2.84 -8.56 -1.10
N PHE A 146 3.44 -9.74 -1.06
CA PHE A 146 3.75 -10.49 0.14
C PHE A 146 5.26 -10.54 0.32
N THR A 147 5.78 -10.19 1.50
CA THR A 147 7.24 -10.23 1.76
C THR A 147 7.54 -10.71 3.16
N TYR A 148 8.42 -11.70 3.28
CA TYR A 148 9.00 -12.15 4.55
C TYR A 148 10.40 -11.56 4.71
N PHE A 149 10.52 -10.51 5.52
CA PHE A 149 11.81 -9.84 5.70
C PHE A 149 12.88 -10.76 6.27
N GLN A 150 13.93 -10.96 5.49
CA GLN A 150 15.14 -11.65 5.93
C GLN A 150 16.13 -10.64 6.52
N GLN A 151 16.28 -9.49 5.87
CA GLN A 151 17.10 -8.39 6.37
C GLN A 151 16.44 -7.03 6.17
N VAL A 152 16.75 -6.09 7.06
CA VAL A 152 16.42 -4.66 6.96
C VAL A 152 17.61 -3.87 7.47
N GLY A 153 18.05 -2.83 6.76
CA GLY A 153 19.23 -2.03 7.12
C GLY A 153 20.52 -2.85 7.19
N GLY A 154 20.62 -3.96 6.44
CA GLY A 154 21.75 -4.91 6.53
C GLY A 154 21.76 -5.77 7.81
N HIS A 155 20.69 -5.74 8.61
CA HIS A 155 20.55 -6.55 9.83
C HIS A 155 19.53 -7.67 9.65
N ASP A 156 19.86 -8.86 10.16
CA ASP A 156 18.95 -10.01 10.17
C ASP A 156 17.68 -9.72 10.98
N CYS A 157 16.51 -9.96 10.36
CA CYS A 157 15.23 -9.89 11.03
C CYS A 157 14.98 -11.17 11.84
N ARG A 158 15.10 -11.07 13.16
CA ARG A 158 14.86 -12.19 14.09
C ARG A 158 13.91 -11.77 15.22
N PRO A 159 12.66 -12.26 15.26
CA PRO A 159 12.04 -13.19 14.29
C PRO A 159 11.69 -12.51 12.95
N VAL A 160 11.44 -13.33 11.92
CA VAL A 160 11.00 -12.87 10.59
C VAL A 160 9.64 -12.18 10.68
N SER A 161 9.51 -11.04 10.02
CA SER A 161 8.24 -10.32 9.86
C SER A 161 7.58 -10.71 8.55
N GLY A 162 6.27 -10.94 8.56
CA GLY A 162 5.45 -11.00 7.36
C GLY A 162 4.89 -9.62 7.06
N GLU A 163 5.16 -9.12 5.86
CA GLU A 163 4.65 -7.88 5.30
C GLU A 163 3.59 -8.20 4.23
N LEU A 164 2.45 -7.51 4.29
CA LEU A 164 1.45 -7.50 3.23
C LEU A 164 1.22 -6.06 2.78
N THR A 165 1.28 -5.84 1.47
CA THR A 165 1.14 -4.51 0.89
C THR A 165 0.09 -4.58 -0.21
N TYR A 166 -1.07 -3.99 0.01
CA TYR A 166 -2.20 -4.00 -0.91
C TYR A 166 -2.18 -2.76 -1.80
N GLY A 167 -2.42 -2.92 -3.10
CA GLY A 167 -2.74 -1.82 -4.01
C GLY A 167 -4.22 -1.50 -3.95
N LEU A 168 -4.61 -0.50 -3.15
CA LEU A 168 -6.02 -0.25 -2.84
C LEU A 168 -6.84 0.14 -4.06
N GLU A 169 -6.31 0.97 -4.96
CA GLU A 169 -7.02 1.40 -6.17
C GLU A 169 -7.32 0.21 -7.07
N ARG A 170 -6.33 -0.65 -7.31
CA ARG A 170 -6.49 -1.86 -8.14
C ARG A 170 -7.52 -2.81 -7.55
N LEU A 171 -7.48 -3.04 -6.24
CA LEU A 171 -8.48 -3.87 -5.55
C LEU A 171 -9.87 -3.26 -5.64
N ALA A 172 -9.99 -1.95 -5.43
CA ALA A 172 -11.26 -1.25 -5.51
C ALA A 172 -11.86 -1.29 -6.92
N MET A 173 -11.04 -1.18 -7.96
CA MET A 173 -11.50 -1.31 -9.35
C MET A 173 -12.19 -2.65 -9.59
N TYR A 174 -11.62 -3.76 -9.10
CA TYR A 174 -12.24 -5.07 -9.19
C TYR A 174 -13.52 -5.20 -8.36
N VAL A 175 -13.44 -4.79 -7.09
CA VAL A 175 -14.55 -4.95 -6.14
C VAL A 175 -15.77 -4.10 -6.54
N LEU A 176 -15.54 -2.89 -7.03
CA LEU A 176 -16.58 -1.94 -7.41
C LEU A 176 -16.99 -2.08 -8.90
N GLY A 177 -16.21 -2.80 -9.70
CA GLY A 177 -16.49 -3.07 -11.11
C GLY A 177 -16.23 -1.90 -12.05
N PHE A 178 -15.11 -1.19 -11.88
CA PHE A 178 -14.71 -0.04 -12.70
C PHE A 178 -13.41 -0.31 -13.46
N ASP A 179 -13.41 -0.04 -14.77
CA ASP A 179 -12.21 -0.13 -15.63
C ASP A 179 -11.32 1.12 -15.54
N ASP A 180 -11.89 2.28 -15.19
CA ASP A 180 -11.17 3.51 -14.89
C ASP A 180 -11.31 3.85 -13.41
N GLY A 181 -10.19 3.81 -12.68
CA GLY A 181 -10.15 4.09 -11.25
C GLY A 181 -10.60 5.50 -10.90
N ASN A 182 -10.49 6.46 -11.81
CA ASN A 182 -10.92 7.84 -11.59
C ASN A 182 -12.46 7.96 -11.50
N GLU A 183 -13.21 7.01 -12.06
CA GLU A 183 -14.68 7.01 -12.04
C GLU A 183 -15.26 6.33 -10.80
N MET A 184 -14.44 5.62 -10.02
CA MET A 184 -14.88 4.91 -8.82
C MET A 184 -15.43 5.87 -7.76
N PRO A 185 -16.54 5.53 -7.07
CA PRO A 185 -16.99 6.26 -5.90
C PRO A 185 -15.92 6.26 -4.80
N PHE A 186 -15.48 7.44 -4.38
CA PHE A 186 -14.57 7.57 -3.26
C PHE A 186 -15.30 7.37 -1.93
N ASN A 187 -16.47 8.01 -1.77
CA ASN A 187 -17.38 7.85 -0.64
C ASN A 187 -18.73 7.26 -1.10
N ASP A 188 -19.68 7.07 -0.16
CA ASP A 188 -21.00 6.50 -0.48
C ASP A 188 -21.69 7.33 -1.60
N PRO A 189 -22.12 6.71 -2.71
CA PRO A 189 -22.83 7.40 -3.79
C PRO A 189 -24.11 8.13 -3.38
N ASP A 190 -24.74 7.74 -2.28
CA ASP A 190 -25.94 8.38 -1.72
C ASP A 190 -25.61 9.43 -0.65
N ALA A 191 -24.33 9.75 -0.43
CA ALA A 191 -23.93 10.82 0.48
C ALA A 191 -24.48 12.17 0.02
N ALA A 192 -24.60 13.13 0.96
CA ALA A 192 -25.03 14.50 0.64
C ALA A 192 -24.09 15.19 -0.38
N THR A 193 -22.85 14.74 -0.47
CA THR A 193 -21.86 15.16 -1.47
C THR A 193 -21.10 13.92 -1.94
N PRO A 194 -21.59 13.24 -2.97
CA PRO A 194 -20.90 12.09 -3.54
C PRO A 194 -19.68 12.56 -4.33
N LEU A 195 -18.56 11.87 -4.17
CA LEU A 195 -17.29 12.16 -4.82
C LEU A 195 -16.77 10.89 -5.50
N THR A 196 -16.20 11.07 -6.68
CA THR A 196 -15.39 10.05 -7.35
C THR A 196 -13.92 10.18 -6.93
N TYR A 197 -13.12 9.15 -7.19
CA TYR A 197 -11.67 9.22 -6.99
C TYR A 197 -11.05 10.36 -7.82
N GLY A 198 -11.54 10.56 -9.05
CA GLY A 198 -11.11 11.63 -9.95
C GLY A 198 -11.41 13.03 -9.41
N ASP A 199 -12.55 13.23 -8.74
CA ASP A 199 -12.90 14.52 -8.12
C ASP A 199 -11.87 14.95 -7.06
N ILE A 200 -11.20 13.99 -6.42
CA ILE A 200 -10.24 14.24 -5.36
C ILE A 200 -8.81 14.35 -5.91
N PHE A 201 -8.42 13.45 -6.83
CA PHE A 201 -7.00 13.28 -7.18
C PHE A 201 -6.61 13.69 -8.58
N ARG A 202 -7.53 13.80 -9.55
CA ARG A 202 -7.16 14.02 -10.96
C ARG A 202 -6.35 15.29 -11.17
N GLU A 203 -6.80 16.40 -10.58
CA GLU A 203 -6.10 17.68 -10.68
C GLU A 203 -4.74 17.63 -9.97
N ALA A 204 -4.70 17.05 -8.77
CA ALA A 204 -3.45 16.92 -8.01
C ALA A 204 -2.44 16.05 -8.78
N GLU A 205 -2.87 14.94 -9.37
CA GLU A 205 -2.02 14.07 -10.19
C GLU A 205 -1.45 14.82 -11.40
N ALA A 206 -2.26 15.62 -12.09
CA ALA A 206 -1.81 16.46 -13.20
C ALA A 206 -0.74 17.46 -12.77
N GLN A 207 -0.97 18.16 -11.65
CA GLN A 207 -0.05 19.16 -11.11
C GLN A 207 1.25 18.54 -10.59
N TYR A 208 1.18 17.42 -9.86
CA TYR A 208 2.37 16.73 -9.36
C TYR A 208 3.18 16.11 -10.50
N ALA A 209 2.55 15.48 -11.49
CA ALA A 209 3.26 14.97 -12.66
C ALA A 209 3.99 16.11 -13.40
N ARG A 210 3.31 17.24 -13.62
CA ARG A 210 3.92 18.44 -14.20
C ARG A 210 5.10 18.95 -13.38
N TRP A 211 4.97 18.99 -12.05
CA TRP A 211 6.08 19.36 -11.18
C TRP A 211 7.25 18.38 -11.34
N ASN A 212 6.98 17.08 -11.21
CA ASN A 212 7.98 16.00 -11.16
C ASN A 212 8.81 15.92 -12.45
N PHE A 213 8.17 16.11 -13.61
CA PHE A 213 8.83 15.93 -14.90
C PHE A 213 9.33 17.22 -15.54
N ASP A 214 8.62 18.33 -15.35
CA ASP A 214 8.81 19.51 -16.20
C ASP A 214 9.26 20.76 -15.45
N VAL A 215 9.10 20.84 -14.13
CA VAL A 215 9.29 22.08 -13.35
C VAL A 215 10.32 21.96 -12.24
N ALA A 216 10.50 20.78 -11.66
CA ALA A 216 11.39 20.57 -10.52
C ALA A 216 12.80 21.14 -10.74
N ASP A 217 13.24 22.01 -9.83
CA ASP A 217 14.60 22.54 -9.82
C ASP A 217 15.54 21.48 -9.23
N THR A 218 16.35 20.86 -10.08
CA THR A 218 17.24 19.78 -9.68
C THR A 218 18.37 20.25 -8.77
N ASP A 219 18.84 21.50 -8.90
CA ASP A 219 19.93 22.02 -8.06
C ASP A 219 19.46 22.14 -6.60
N VAL A 220 18.23 22.62 -6.41
CA VAL A 220 17.59 22.67 -5.08
C VAL A 220 17.39 21.26 -4.51
N LEU A 221 16.94 20.30 -5.33
CA LEU A 221 16.76 18.91 -4.89
C LEU A 221 18.07 18.24 -4.46
N PHE A 222 19.15 18.45 -5.22
CA PHE A 222 20.47 17.94 -4.85
C PHE A 222 20.97 18.57 -3.54
N GLN A 223 20.72 19.86 -3.32
CA GLN A 223 21.08 20.51 -2.06
C GLN A 223 20.29 19.94 -0.88
N HIS A 224 18.97 19.78 -1.02
CA HIS A 224 18.15 19.17 0.03
C HIS A 224 18.57 17.73 0.36
N PHE A 225 18.96 16.95 -0.65
CA PHE A 225 19.49 15.60 -0.44
C PHE A 225 20.78 15.64 0.39
N ALA A 226 21.74 16.50 0.03
CA ALA A 226 23.00 16.65 0.75
C ALA A 226 22.78 17.11 2.20
N ASP A 227 21.87 18.06 2.43
CA ASP A 227 21.54 18.56 3.76
C ASP A 227 20.91 17.46 4.63
N ALA A 228 19.96 16.69 4.07
CA ALA A 228 19.32 15.58 4.77
C ALA A 228 20.30 14.44 5.10
N GLU A 229 21.19 14.09 4.18
CA GLU A 229 22.23 13.07 4.41
C GLU A 229 23.20 13.50 5.51
N ALA A 230 23.69 14.74 5.45
CA ALA A 230 24.62 15.28 6.45
C ALA A 230 23.99 15.34 7.85
N GLU A 231 22.73 15.76 7.94
CA GLU A 231 22.00 15.79 9.23
C GLU A 231 21.76 14.37 9.77
N CYS A 232 21.40 13.42 8.91
CA CYS A 232 21.23 12.02 9.30
C CYS A 232 22.52 11.43 9.90
N GLN A 233 23.70 11.72 9.31
CA GLN A 233 24.99 11.26 9.83
C GLN A 233 25.39 11.92 11.17
N ARG A 234 24.88 13.11 11.46
CA ARG A 234 25.21 13.87 12.67
C ARG A 234 24.49 13.34 13.91
N ILE A 235 23.31 12.74 13.75
CA ILE A 235 22.43 12.23 14.82
C ILE A 235 22.88 10.84 15.27
#